data_AF-A0A8B6LJA0-F1
#
_entry.id   AF-A0A8B6LJA0-F1
#
_cell.length_a   1.000
_cell.length_b   1.000
_cell.length_c   1.000
_cell.angle_alpha   90.00
_cell.angle_beta   90.00
_cell.angle_gamma   90.00
#
_symmetry.space_group_name_H-M   'P 1'
#
loop_
_entity.id
_entity.type
_entity.pdbx_description
1 polymer ?
#
loop_
_entity_poly.entity_id
_entity_poly.type
_entity_poly.pdbx_seq_one_letter_code
_entity_poly.pdbx_strand_id
1 'polypeptide(L)' 'MRLIVLSSALAAALLAGCVVQPAVPYAGYEAPPGVAYVAPTYAIPGPGFVWAYHPRYGWGWHHPQQGWHRGWR' A
#
# COMPACT_ATOMS: atom_id res chain seq x y z
N MET A 1 8.95 15.60 37.05
CA MET A 1 9.71 15.85 35.80
C MET A 1 10.24 14.57 35.14
N ARG A 2 10.99 13.70 35.85
CA ARG A 2 11.50 12.41 35.31
C ARG A 2 10.44 11.45 34.74
N LEU A 3 9.29 11.32 35.40
CA LEU A 3 8.20 10.46 34.93
C LEU A 3 7.56 10.94 33.63
N ILE A 4 7.44 12.26 33.44
CA ILE A 4 6.84 12.85 32.23
C ILE A 4 7.72 12.60 31.00
N VAL A 5 9.04 12.67 31.17
CA VAL A 5 10.02 12.41 30.09
C VAL A 5 9.97 10.94 29.65
N LEU A 6 9.84 10.00 30.59
CA LEU A 6 9.73 8.57 30.30
C LEU A 6 8.44 8.25 29.53
N SER A 7 7.30 8.82 29.96
CA SER A 7 6.02 8.62 29.27
C SER A 7 6.04 9.15 27.85
N SER A 8 6.63 10.33 27.64
CA SER A 8 6.72 10.94 26.31
C SER A 8 7.65 10.16 25.38
N ALA A 9 8.77 9.67 25.90
CA ALA A 9 9.70 8.84 25.12
C ALA A 9 9.07 7.51 24.71
N LEU A 10 8.29 6.88 25.60
CA LEU A 10 7.57 5.64 25.31
C LEU A 10 6.49 5.85 24.25
N ALA A 11 5.70 6.93 24.35
CA ALA A 11 4.70 7.27 23.35
C ALA A 11 5.33 7.53 21.97
N ALA A 12 6.43 8.27 21.93
CA ALA A 12 7.17 8.50 20.69
C ALA A 12 7.72 7.19 20.09
N ALA A 13 8.26 6.29 20.91
CA ALA A 13 8.75 4.99 20.44
C ALA A 13 7.63 4.10 19.87
N LEU A 14 6.43 4.13 20.46
CA LEU A 14 5.26 3.39 19.98
C LEU A 14 4.70 3.96 18.65
N LEU A 15 4.81 5.28 18.45
CA LEU A 15 4.32 5.98 17.24
C LEU A 15 5.39 6.10 16.15
N ALA A 16 6.67 5.86 16.46
CA ALA A 16 7.78 5.99 15.50
C ALA A 16 7.81 4.89 14.44
N GLY A 17 7.08 3.79 14.65
CA GLY A 17 7.03 2.66 13.74
C GLY A 17 6.00 2.83 12.62
N CYS A 18 6.29 3.63 11.60
CA CYS A 18 5.56 3.50 10.33
C CYS A 18 6.09 2.27 9.59
N VAL A 19 5.47 1.11 9.79
CA VAL A 19 5.79 -0.10 9.01
C VAL A 19 5.24 0.09 7.60
N VAL A 20 6.13 0.25 6.63
CA VAL A 20 5.78 0.23 5.22
C VAL A 20 5.64 -1.23 4.81
N GLN A 21 4.42 -1.65 4.49
CA GLN A 21 4.20 -2.99 3.98
C GLN A 21 4.85 -3.11 2.58
N PRO A 22 5.80 -4.04 2.38
CA PRO A 22 6.40 -4.24 1.08
C PRO A 22 5.32 -4.70 0.09
N ALA A 23 5.46 -4.24 -1.14
CA ALA A 23 4.60 -4.70 -2.22
C ALA A 23 4.98 -6.15 -2.55
N VAL A 24 4.24 -7.10 -2.00
CA VAL A 24 4.36 -8.51 -2.37
C VAL A 24 3.51 -8.78 -3.61
N PRO A 25 4.00 -9.57 -4.58
CA PRO A 25 3.17 -10.05 -5.68
C PRO A 25 1.97 -10.78 -5.10
N TYR A 26 0.77 -10.22 -5.25
CA TYR A 26 -0.44 -10.89 -4.82
C TYR A 26 -0.74 -12.01 -5.81
N ALA A 27 -0.63 -13.26 -5.35
CA ALA A 27 -0.81 -14.46 -6.17
C ALA A 27 -2.24 -14.67 -6.70
N GLY A 28 -3.19 -13.78 -6.36
CA GLY A 28 -4.60 -13.93 -6.72
C GLY A 28 -5.10 -13.03 -7.86
N TYR A 29 -4.26 -12.16 -8.45
CA TYR A 29 -4.69 -11.30 -9.55
C TYR A 29 -3.96 -11.63 -10.85
N GLU A 30 -4.66 -12.30 -11.76
CA GLU A 30 -4.14 -12.61 -13.09
C GLU A 30 -4.22 -11.41 -14.03
N ALA A 31 -3.18 -11.24 -14.83
CA ALA A 31 -3.19 -10.27 -15.92
C ALA A 31 -4.21 -10.69 -16.99
N PRO A 32 -4.97 -9.75 -17.57
CA PRO A 32 -5.82 -10.06 -18.72
C PRO A 32 -5.01 -10.67 -19.89
N PRO A 33 -5.64 -11.50 -20.75
CA PRO A 33 -4.96 -12.06 -21.91
C PRO A 33 -4.29 -10.98 -22.78
N GLY A 34 -3.03 -11.20 -23.13
CA GLY A 34 -2.25 -10.26 -23.94
C GLY A 34 -1.67 -9.07 -23.16
N VAL A 35 -1.91 -8.96 -21.85
CA VAL A 35 -1.31 -7.94 -20.99
C VAL A 35 -0.18 -8.56 -20.19
N ALA A 36 1.04 -8.05 -20.34
CA ALA A 36 2.15 -8.46 -19.51
C ALA A 36 1.93 -8.00 -18.06
N TYR A 37 2.19 -8.88 -17.10
CA TYR A 37 2.24 -8.50 -15.70
C TYR A 37 3.43 -7.58 -15.45
N VAL A 38 3.19 -6.44 -14.80
CA VAL A 38 4.24 -5.53 -14.32
C VAL A 38 4.14 -5.49 -12.81
N ALA A 39 5.20 -5.89 -12.12
CA ALA A 39 5.24 -5.90 -10.67
C ALA A 39 5.12 -4.47 -10.09
N PRO A 40 4.57 -4.31 -8.87
CA PRO A 40 4.53 -3.01 -8.21
C PRO A 40 5.93 -2.42 -8.03
N THR A 41 6.07 -1.14 -8.37
CA THR A 41 7.34 -0.39 -8.20
C THR A 41 7.37 0.46 -6.94
N TYR A 42 6.30 0.40 -6.13
CA TYR A 42 6.16 1.18 -4.91
C TYR A 42 5.25 0.46 -3.91
N ALA A 43 5.32 0.86 -2.63
CA ALA A 43 4.63 0.21 -1.54
C ALA A 43 3.10 0.21 -1.71
N ILE A 44 2.44 -0.75 -1.05
CA ILE A 44 0.99 -0.77 -0.96
C ILE A 44 0.50 0.47 -0.17
N PRO A 45 -0.54 1.19 -0.63
CA PRO A 45 -0.99 2.41 0.03
C PRO A 45 -1.61 2.17 1.41
N GLY A 46 -2.17 0.98 1.62
CA GLY A 46 -2.78 0.57 2.88
C GLY A 46 -3.51 -0.78 2.75
N PRO A 47 -4.14 -1.23 3.83
CA PRO A 47 -4.93 -2.46 3.82
C PRO A 47 -6.04 -2.43 2.76
N GLY A 48 -6.30 -3.58 2.12
CA GLY A 48 -7.39 -3.75 1.16
C GLY A 48 -7.07 -3.30 -0.27
N PHE A 49 -5.92 -2.66 -0.52
CA PHE A 49 -5.47 -2.39 -1.88
C PHE A 49 -4.95 -3.67 -2.55
N VAL A 50 -5.31 -3.88 -3.81
CA VAL A 50 -4.82 -4.98 -4.65
C VAL A 50 -4.11 -4.41 -5.87
N TRP A 51 -3.06 -5.10 -6.34
CA TRP A 51 -2.37 -4.72 -7.57
C TRP A 51 -3.18 -5.23 -8.76
N ALA A 52 -3.72 -4.30 -9.55
CA ALA A 52 -4.67 -4.60 -10.61
C ALA A 52 -4.35 -3.84 -11.90
N TYR A 53 -4.85 -4.37 -13.02
CA TYR A 53 -4.71 -3.74 -14.33
C TYR A 53 -5.88 -2.81 -14.62
N HIS A 54 -5.58 -1.55 -14.95
CA HIS A 54 -6.53 -0.57 -15.45
C HIS A 54 -6.39 -0.42 -16.98
N PRO A 55 -7.45 -0.58 -17.79
CA PRO A 55 -7.36 -0.53 -19.25
C PRO A 55 -6.73 0.74 -19.84
N ARG A 56 -6.90 1.88 -19.16
CA ARG A 56 -6.39 3.18 -19.63
C ARG A 56 -5.02 3.57 -19.08
N TYR A 57 -4.68 3.13 -17.87
CA TYR A 57 -3.51 3.63 -17.12
C TYR A 57 -2.49 2.53 -16.79
N GLY A 58 -2.80 1.27 -17.11
CA GLY A 58 -1.93 0.13 -16.83
C GLY A 58 -2.03 -0.36 -15.39
N TRP A 59 -0.92 -0.83 -14.83
CA TRP A 59 -0.87 -1.48 -13.51
C TRP A 59 -0.83 -0.48 -12.35
N GLY A 60 -1.72 -0.66 -11.37
CA GLY A 60 -1.80 0.21 -10.19
C GLY A 60 -2.51 -0.45 -9.01
N TRP A 61 -2.53 0.27 -7.88
CA TRP A 61 -3.27 -0.17 -6.69
C TRP A 61 -4.74 0.21 -6.79
N HIS A 62 -5.64 -0.76 -6.65
CA HIS A 62 -7.09 -0.57 -6.61
C HIS A 62 -7.65 -1.02 -5.26
N HIS A 63 -8.53 -0.21 -4.67
CA HIS A 63 -9.29 -0.56 -3.49
C HIS A 63 -10.78 -0.64 -3.85
N PRO A 64 -11.50 -1.71 -3.49
CA PRO A 64 -12.88 -1.93 -3.94
C PRO A 64 -13.85 -0.81 -3.50
N GLN A 65 -13.58 -0.15 -2.36
CA GLN A 65 -14.41 0.95 -1.84
C GLN A 65 -13.86 2.35 -2.11
N GLN A 66 -12.54 2.49 -2.34
CA GLN A 66 -11.89 3.80 -2.47
C GLN A 66 -11.45 4.08 -3.91
N GLY A 67 -11.60 3.11 -4.81
CA GLY A 67 -11.19 3.18 -6.20
C GLY A 67 -9.67 3.07 -6.37
N TRP A 68 -9.16 3.67 -7.43
CA TRP A 68 -7.76 3.58 -7.79
C TRP A 68 -6.89 4.59 -7.04
N HIS A 69 -5.73 4.15 -6.62
CA HIS A 69 -4.70 5.00 -6.05
C HIS A 69 -4.12 5.96 -7.10
N ARG A 70 -3.56 7.09 -6.67
CA ARG A 70 -3.05 8.19 -7.53
C ARG A 70 -4.10 8.85 -8.44
N GLY A 71 -5.38 8.77 -8.09
CA GLY A 71 -6.44 9.55 -8.74
C GLY A 71 -6.82 9.07 -10.14
N TRP A 72 -6.55 7.80 -10.47
CA TRP A 72 -7.01 7.19 -11.70
C TRP A 72 -8.53 7.03 -11.65
N ARG A 73 -9.20 7.40 -12.75
CA ARG A 73 -10.67 7.34 -12.92
C ARG A 73 -10.98 7.02 -14.37
#